data_AF-A0A0Q9JXF2-F1
#
_entry.id   AF-A0A0Q9JXF2-F1
#
_cell.length_a   1.000
_cell.length_b   1.000
_cell.length_c   1.000
_cell.angle_alpha   90.00
_cell.angle_beta   90.00
_cell.angle_gamma   90.00
#
_symmetry.space_group_name_H-M   'P 1'
#
loop_
_entity.id
_entity.type
_entity.pdbx_description
1 polymer ?
#
loop_
_entity_poly.entity_id
_entity_poly.type
_entity_poly.pdbx_seq_one_letter_code
_entity_poly.pdbx_strand_id
1 'polypeptide(L)'
;MSLTPIDFHSVVRSCIPQEAEVVVLKREGSPAAIIYADVDGDGHPEITALYRYLDNQYLFSLKNYSGNWFPIASAATGRMQELTDFAAAPVSRREGWDLVIGWQNERESSSELDIVQWTTTGFQRLIPPGTFYNHLEIEDMPGRDGRDGLCEIALWVHEQDQAYNVETYRWDPYRLVPIQDVYSYYFQKVTRYYEDLARDHPGEQVYRSYLEEAQRKAGGSISS
;
A
#
# COMPACT_ATOMS: atom_id res chain seq x y z
N MET A 1 -7.49 15.12 32.23
CA MET A 1 -6.47 15.78 31.39
C MET A 1 -7.00 15.75 29.98
N SER A 2 -7.16 16.91 29.34
CA SER A 2 -7.52 16.96 27.92
C SER A 2 -6.32 16.41 27.14
N LEU A 3 -6.49 15.25 26.50
CA LEU A 3 -5.51 14.74 25.56
C LEU A 3 -5.60 15.66 24.34
N THR A 4 -4.69 16.63 24.26
CA THR A 4 -4.51 17.38 23.02
C THR A 4 -4.17 16.35 21.94
N PRO A 5 -4.93 16.27 20.84
CA PRO A 5 -4.60 15.35 19.76
C PRO A 5 -3.17 15.63 19.29
N ILE A 6 -2.39 14.57 19.09
CA ILE A 6 -1.01 14.68 18.64
C ILE A 6 -1.02 15.26 17.23
N ASP A 7 -0.35 16.39 17.04
CA ASP A 7 -0.07 16.93 15.71
C ASP A 7 1.17 16.23 15.13
N PHE A 8 0.94 15.15 14.39
CA PHE A 8 2.01 14.36 13.80
C PHE A 8 2.87 15.16 12.82
N HIS A 9 2.30 16.15 12.13
CA HIS A 9 3.06 16.99 11.21
C HIS A 9 4.06 17.86 11.98
N SER A 10 3.63 18.50 13.08
CA SER A 10 4.53 19.27 13.94
C SER A 10 5.63 18.42 14.57
N VAL A 11 5.29 17.19 15.01
CA VAL A 11 6.28 16.24 15.53
C VAL A 11 7.34 15.91 14.48
N VAL A 12 6.92 15.49 13.28
CA VAL A 12 7.82 15.20 12.16
C VAL A 12 8.69 16.41 11.83
N ARG A 13 8.11 17.61 11.70
CA ARG A 13 8.83 18.85 11.41
C ARG A 13 9.90 19.17 12.44
N SER A 14 9.71 18.80 13.71
CA SER A 14 10.69 19.03 14.78
C SER A 14 11.87 18.06 14.75
N CYS A 15 11.76 16.95 14.00
CA CYS A 15 12.75 15.88 13.95
C CYS A 15 13.53 15.81 12.62
N ILE A 16 13.19 16.64 11.64
CA ILE A 16 13.88 16.73 10.35
C ILE A 16 14.67 18.05 10.24
N PRO A 17 15.63 18.17 9.31
CA PRO A 17 16.33 19.44 9.07
C PRO A 17 15.37 20.60 8.81
N GLN A 18 15.76 21.82 9.18
CA GLN A 18 14.89 22.99 9.08
C GLN A 18 14.45 23.26 7.63
N GLU A 19 15.37 23.07 6.68
CA GLU A 19 15.18 23.25 5.25
C GLU A 19 14.60 22.02 4.55
N ALA A 20 14.41 20.91 5.28
CA ALA A 20 13.74 19.74 4.73
C ALA A 20 12.24 20.01 4.55
N GLU A 21 11.58 19.22 3.70
CA GLU A 21 10.15 19.29 3.45
C GLU A 21 9.51 17.93 3.64
N VAL A 22 8.35 17.87 4.31
CA VAL A 22 7.59 16.62 4.42
C VAL A 22 6.99 16.31 3.05
N VAL A 23 7.19 15.09 2.58
CA VAL A 23 6.64 14.64 1.30
C VAL A 23 5.12 14.55 1.42
N VAL A 24 4.41 14.87 0.34
CA VAL A 24 2.96 14.73 0.24
C VAL A 24 2.60 13.73 -0.85
N LEU A 25 1.45 13.07 -0.71
CA LEU A 25 0.94 12.16 -1.71
C LEU A 25 0.33 12.96 -2.87
N LYS A 26 0.53 12.46 -4.09
CA LYS A 26 -0.06 12.95 -5.34
C LYS A 26 -1.51 12.48 -5.48
N ARG A 27 -2.36 12.93 -4.57
CA ARG A 27 -3.82 12.71 -4.59
C ARG A 27 -4.55 13.94 -4.05
N GLU A 28 -5.87 13.94 -4.17
CA GLU A 28 -6.70 15.04 -3.70
C GLU A 28 -6.41 15.37 -2.22
N GLY A 29 -6.28 16.66 -1.92
CA GLY A 29 -5.92 17.17 -0.60
C GLY A 29 -4.43 17.06 -0.23
N SER A 30 -3.61 16.45 -1.08
CA SER A 30 -2.15 16.32 -0.90
C SER A 30 -1.72 15.97 0.53
N PRO A 31 -2.24 14.87 1.10
CA PRO A 31 -1.95 14.53 2.48
C PRO A 31 -0.46 14.27 2.67
N ALA A 32 0.08 14.68 3.82
CA ALA A 32 1.44 14.39 4.19
C ALA A 32 1.68 12.87 4.24
N ALA A 33 2.83 12.43 3.74
CA ALA A 33 3.32 11.06 3.81
C ALA A 33 3.80 10.77 5.25
N ILE A 34 2.84 10.71 6.17
CA ILE A 34 3.03 10.42 7.59
C ILE A 34 2.02 9.34 7.97
N ILE A 35 2.50 8.28 8.60
CA ILE A 35 1.68 7.20 9.13
C ILE A 35 2.00 6.98 10.61
N TYR A 36 1.02 6.47 11.34
CA TYR A 36 1.15 6.09 12.74
C TYR A 36 0.79 4.61 12.88
N ALA A 37 1.81 3.74 12.99
CA ALA A 37 1.66 2.28 12.96
C ALA A 37 2.81 1.60 13.72
N ASP A 38 2.54 0.44 14.30
CA ASP A 38 3.54 -0.42 14.95
C ASP A 38 4.39 -1.09 13.88
N VAL A 39 5.47 -0.42 13.45
CA VAL A 39 6.32 -0.90 12.34
C VAL A 39 7.46 -1.78 12.85
N ASP A 40 7.83 -1.64 14.12
CA ASP A 40 8.87 -2.45 14.74
C ASP A 40 8.36 -3.70 15.47
N GLY A 41 7.06 -3.80 15.70
CA GLY A 41 6.39 -4.98 16.24
C GLY A 41 6.41 -5.09 17.76
N ASP A 42 6.71 -4.01 18.48
CA ASP A 42 6.71 -4.02 19.95
C ASP A 42 5.33 -3.71 20.57
N GLY A 43 4.30 -3.52 19.74
CA GLY A 43 2.93 -3.21 20.17
C GLY A 43 2.69 -1.72 20.44
N HIS A 44 3.68 -0.85 20.26
CA HIS A 44 3.55 0.59 20.36
C HIS A 44 3.77 1.24 19.00
N PRO A 45 2.82 2.04 18.48
CA PRO A 45 3.00 2.60 17.16
C PRO A 45 4.09 3.68 17.08
N GLU A 46 4.88 3.63 16.01
CA GLU A 46 5.81 4.66 15.58
C GLU A 46 5.13 5.67 14.66
N ILE A 47 5.74 6.85 14.53
CA ILE A 47 5.46 7.75 13.41
C ILE A 47 6.48 7.44 12.32
N THR A 48 6.03 7.03 11.14
CA THR A 48 6.90 6.84 9.98
C THR A 48 6.51 7.83 8.90
N ALA A 49 7.49 8.49 8.29
CA ALA A 49 7.24 9.54 7.32
C ALA A 49 8.31 9.62 6.24
N LEU A 50 7.99 10.35 5.17
CA LEU A 50 8.97 10.74 4.15
C LEU A 50 9.23 12.24 4.17
N TYR A 51 10.49 12.62 3.98
CA TYR A 51 10.90 14.00 3.76
C TYR A 51 11.91 14.12 2.64
N ARG A 52 12.02 15.32 2.06
CA ARG A 52 13.06 15.69 1.10
C ARG A 52 14.04 16.66 1.72
N TYR A 53 15.32 16.47 1.43
CA TYR A 53 16.41 17.33 1.86
C TYR A 53 17.61 17.17 0.93
N LEU A 54 18.20 18.27 0.46
CA LEU A 54 19.38 18.28 -0.42
C LEU A 54 19.30 17.27 -1.58
N ASP A 55 18.27 17.38 -2.41
CA ASP A 55 18.02 16.52 -3.59
C ASP A 55 17.91 15.01 -3.28
N ASN A 56 17.65 14.66 -2.02
CA ASN A 56 17.38 13.30 -1.60
C ASN A 56 16.01 13.23 -0.93
N GLN A 57 15.42 12.04 -1.01
CA GLN A 57 14.19 11.71 -0.31
C GLN A 57 14.49 10.59 0.68
N TYR A 58 14.05 10.76 1.91
CA TYR A 58 14.35 9.90 3.03
C TYR A 58 13.07 9.30 3.60
N LEU A 59 13.14 8.02 3.92
CA LEU A 59 12.17 7.34 4.78
C LEU A 59 12.75 7.32 6.19
N PHE A 60 11.97 7.71 7.19
CA PHE A 60 12.42 7.74 8.57
C PHE A 60 11.28 7.42 9.54
N SER A 61 11.64 6.89 10.71
CA SER A 61 10.70 6.51 11.77
C SER A 61 11.09 7.14 13.10
N LEU A 62 10.08 7.56 13.86
CA LEU A 62 10.18 8.16 15.17
C LEU A 62 9.49 7.27 16.20
N LYS A 63 10.11 7.09 17.35
CA LYS A 63 9.52 6.35 18.48
C LYS A 63 9.30 7.25 19.67
N ASN A 64 8.21 7.01 20.40
CA ASN A 64 7.90 7.75 21.61
C ASN A 64 8.61 7.13 22.81
N TYR A 65 9.45 7.92 23.47
CA TYR A 65 10.03 7.58 24.76
C TYR A 65 9.57 8.59 25.80
N SER A 66 8.65 8.16 26.67
CA SER A 66 8.11 8.97 27.77
C SER A 66 7.56 10.34 27.33
N GLY A 67 6.82 10.37 26.23
CA GLY A 67 6.19 11.58 25.69
C GLY A 67 7.05 12.38 24.70
N ASN A 68 8.32 12.01 24.50
CA ASN A 68 9.22 12.65 23.55
C ASN A 68 9.45 11.75 22.33
N TRP A 69 9.49 12.33 21.14
CA TRP A 69 9.70 11.62 19.89
C TRP A 69 11.16 11.70 19.46
N PHE A 70 11.75 10.54 19.14
CA PHE A 70 13.14 10.43 18.72
C PHE A 70 13.26 9.63 17.43
N PRO A 71 14.12 10.05 16.48
CA PRO A 71 14.44 9.25 15.31
C PRO A 71 15.07 7.91 15.71
N ILE A 72 14.49 6.81 15.24
CA ILE A 72 15.02 5.46 15.42
C ILE A 72 15.57 4.86 14.12
N ALA A 73 15.18 5.41 12.97
CA ALA A 73 15.74 5.04 11.67
C ALA A 73 15.57 6.18 10.67
N SER A 74 16.52 6.28 9.72
CA SER A 74 16.44 7.15 8.56
C SER A 74 17.30 6.55 7.45
N ALA A 75 16.75 6.40 6.25
CA ALA A 75 17.48 5.95 5.08
C ALA A 75 17.07 6.73 3.85
N ALA A 76 18.02 7.02 2.96
CA ALA A 76 17.71 7.53 1.64
C ALA A 76 16.93 6.46 0.87
N THR A 77 15.82 6.84 0.27
CA THR A 77 15.00 5.93 -0.56
C THR A 77 15.68 5.58 -1.88
N GLY A 78 16.67 6.38 -2.30
CA GLY A 78 17.31 6.28 -3.62
C GLY A 78 16.40 6.69 -4.78
N ARG A 79 15.23 7.29 -4.48
CA ARG A 79 14.22 7.69 -5.47
C ARG A 79 13.75 9.11 -5.17
N MET A 80 13.67 9.96 -6.19
CA MET A 80 13.08 11.31 -6.09
C MET A 80 11.67 11.37 -6.67
N GLN A 81 10.98 10.23 -6.74
CA GLN A 81 9.64 10.11 -7.32
C GLN A 81 8.56 10.62 -6.37
N GLU A 82 7.45 11.08 -6.96
CA GLU A 82 6.22 11.39 -6.24
C GLU A 82 5.59 10.11 -5.66
N LEU A 83 4.83 10.23 -4.56
CA LEU A 83 4.12 9.11 -3.96
C LEU A 83 2.65 9.14 -4.34
N THR A 84 2.09 8.02 -4.75
CA THR A 84 0.65 7.86 -4.89
C THR A 84 0.03 7.27 -3.62
N ASP A 85 0.77 6.38 -2.95
CA ASP A 85 0.31 5.61 -1.80
C ASP A 85 1.37 5.55 -0.72
N PHE A 86 0.92 5.63 0.53
CA PHE A 86 1.75 5.45 1.70
C PHE A 86 0.90 4.91 2.85
N ALA A 87 1.05 3.62 3.13
CA ALA A 87 0.28 2.88 4.11
C ALA A 87 1.19 1.98 4.95
N ALA A 88 0.66 1.45 6.05
CA ALA A 88 1.26 0.34 6.75
C ALA A 88 0.24 -0.77 6.99
N ALA A 89 0.67 -2.02 6.85
CA ALA A 89 -0.15 -3.21 7.06
C ALA A 89 0.73 -4.43 7.38
N PRO A 90 0.21 -5.43 8.10
CA PRO A 90 0.92 -6.69 8.35
C PRO A 90 0.95 -7.54 7.06
N VAL A 91 1.90 -7.32 6.16
CA VAL A 91 1.94 -8.03 4.87
C VAL A 91 2.85 -9.26 4.95
N SER A 92 4.06 -9.07 5.47
CA SER A 92 5.10 -10.10 5.51
C SER A 92 5.15 -10.84 6.84
N ARG A 93 4.59 -10.25 7.91
CA ARG A 93 4.60 -10.77 9.27
C ARG A 93 3.41 -10.22 10.07
N ARG A 94 3.02 -10.95 11.11
CA ARG A 94 1.94 -10.57 12.03
C ARG A 94 2.41 -9.61 13.12
N GLU A 95 3.68 -9.71 13.50
CA GLU A 95 4.30 -8.89 14.55
C GLU A 95 4.96 -7.68 13.91
N GLY A 96 4.28 -6.54 13.98
CA GLY A 96 4.68 -5.30 13.32
C GLY A 96 4.24 -5.23 11.85
N TRP A 97 4.17 -4.01 11.34
CA TRP A 97 3.61 -3.72 10.02
C TRP A 97 4.72 -3.39 9.02
N ASP A 98 4.47 -3.72 7.77
CA ASP A 98 5.28 -3.30 6.63
C ASP A 98 4.74 -1.99 6.07
N LEU A 99 5.63 -1.18 5.54
CA LEU A 99 5.27 -0.01 4.77
C LEU A 99 4.94 -0.43 3.35
N VAL A 100 3.78 -0.02 2.86
CA VAL A 100 3.38 -0.19 1.47
C VAL A 100 3.43 1.17 0.80
N ILE A 101 4.30 1.29 -0.22
CA ILE A 101 4.62 2.56 -0.86
C ILE A 101 4.33 2.46 -2.36
N GLY A 102 3.55 3.42 -2.85
CA GLY A 102 3.29 3.61 -4.27
C GLY A 102 4.15 4.72 -4.84
N TRP A 103 5.05 4.38 -5.75
CA TRP A 103 5.89 5.36 -6.44
C TRP A 103 5.27 5.72 -7.77
N GLN A 104 4.97 6.99 -8.04
CA GLN A 104 4.44 7.41 -9.33
C GLN A 104 5.43 7.02 -10.44
N ASN A 105 4.95 6.25 -11.43
CA ASN A 105 5.68 6.07 -12.67
C ASN A 105 5.54 7.37 -13.48
N GLU A 106 6.63 8.03 -13.83
CA GLU A 106 6.56 9.30 -14.57
C GLU A 106 6.13 9.12 -16.03
N ARG A 107 6.25 7.91 -16.58
CA ARG A 107 5.98 7.61 -17.99
C ARG A 107 4.56 7.13 -18.25
N GLU A 108 3.88 6.67 -17.21
CA GLU A 108 2.58 6.02 -17.29
C GLU A 108 1.68 6.52 -16.16
N SER A 109 0.37 6.42 -16.31
CA SER A 109 -0.59 6.71 -15.24
C SER A 109 -0.66 5.58 -14.19
N SER A 110 0.45 4.88 -13.97
CA SER A 110 0.60 3.75 -13.05
C SER A 110 1.54 4.12 -11.89
N SER A 111 1.51 3.30 -10.84
CA SER A 111 2.40 3.37 -9.71
C SER A 111 3.21 2.09 -9.63
N GLU A 112 4.47 2.20 -9.23
CA GLU A 112 5.29 1.06 -8.89
C GLU A 112 5.20 0.77 -7.39
N LEU A 113 4.84 -0.45 -7.04
CA LEU A 113 4.71 -0.93 -5.67
C LEU A 113 6.09 -1.18 -5.06
N ASP A 114 6.22 -0.83 -3.79
CA ASP A 114 7.31 -1.22 -2.93
C ASP A 114 6.75 -1.63 -1.57
N ILE A 115 7.37 -2.62 -0.95
CA ILE A 115 7.04 -3.09 0.39
C ILE A 115 8.32 -3.03 1.20
N VAL A 116 8.31 -2.25 2.27
CA VAL A 116 9.49 -1.97 3.08
C VAL A 116 9.24 -2.37 4.52
N GLN A 117 10.10 -3.24 5.03
CA GLN A 117 10.12 -3.64 6.43
C GLN A 117 11.17 -2.82 7.18
N TRP A 118 10.85 -2.41 8.41
CA TRP A 118 11.88 -1.97 9.35
C TRP A 118 12.50 -3.19 10.04
N THR A 119 13.82 -3.24 10.07
CA THR A 119 14.60 -4.29 10.74
C THR A 119 15.68 -3.66 11.62
N THR A 120 16.36 -4.49 12.42
CA THR A 120 17.52 -4.05 13.21
C THR A 120 18.68 -3.52 12.38
N THR A 121 18.75 -3.84 11.09
CA THR A 121 19.75 -3.31 10.15
C THR A 121 19.26 -2.11 9.34
N GLY A 122 18.03 -1.66 9.60
CA GLY A 122 17.38 -0.53 8.92
C GLY A 122 16.22 -0.97 8.02
N PHE A 123 15.81 -0.06 7.13
CA PHE A 123 14.73 -0.31 6.17
C PHE A 123 15.18 -1.28 5.08
N GLN A 124 14.45 -2.39 4.95
CA GLN A 124 14.69 -3.44 3.97
C GLN A 124 13.52 -3.51 2.99
N ARG A 125 13.82 -3.42 1.69
CA ARG A 125 12.84 -3.68 0.63
C ARG A 125 12.58 -5.19 0.52
N LEU A 126 11.32 -5.56 0.48
CA LEU A 126 10.87 -6.95 0.48
C LEU A 126 10.64 -7.50 -0.94
N ILE A 127 10.16 -6.66 -1.85
CA ILE A 127 9.90 -7.06 -3.24
C ILE A 127 10.92 -6.44 -4.21
N PRO A 128 11.24 -7.12 -5.33
CA PRO A 128 12.00 -6.50 -6.40
C PRO A 128 11.19 -5.37 -7.08
N PRO A 129 11.87 -4.40 -7.70
CA PRO A 129 11.20 -3.40 -8.53
C PRO A 129 10.48 -4.04 -9.72
N GLY A 130 9.51 -3.32 -10.29
CA GLY A 130 8.79 -3.72 -11.50
C GLY A 130 7.37 -4.26 -11.28
N THR A 131 6.82 -4.15 -10.07
CA THR A 131 5.40 -4.44 -9.82
C THR A 131 4.59 -3.16 -9.98
N PHE A 132 3.76 -3.07 -11.01
CA PHE A 132 3.00 -1.86 -11.34
C PHE A 132 1.50 -2.05 -11.12
N TYR A 133 0.80 -0.97 -10.78
CA TYR A 133 -0.65 -0.96 -10.58
C TYR A 133 -1.24 0.42 -10.89
N ASN A 134 -2.56 0.48 -11.00
CA ASN A 134 -3.32 1.73 -11.09
C ASN A 134 -4.23 1.93 -9.88
N HIS A 135 -4.74 0.85 -9.28
CA HIS A 135 -5.36 0.87 -7.95
C HIS A 135 -4.80 -0.22 -7.06
N LEU A 136 -4.64 0.10 -5.78
CA LEU A 136 -4.07 -0.75 -4.74
C LEU A 136 -5.10 -0.91 -3.61
N GLU A 137 -5.35 -2.15 -3.23
CA GLU A 137 -6.12 -2.47 -2.02
C GLU A 137 -5.31 -3.43 -1.14
N ILE A 138 -5.35 -3.19 0.17
CA ILE A 138 -4.62 -3.95 1.18
C ILE A 138 -5.63 -4.40 2.24
N GLU A 139 -5.82 -5.72 2.40
CA GLU A 139 -6.83 -6.27 3.29
C GLU A 139 -6.43 -7.68 3.74
N ASP A 140 -6.72 -8.04 4.99
CA ASP A 140 -6.71 -9.44 5.46
C ASP A 140 -7.95 -10.15 4.89
N MET A 141 -7.75 -10.76 3.72
CA MET A 141 -8.79 -11.40 2.93
C MET A 141 -9.03 -12.81 3.48
N PRO A 142 -10.28 -13.16 3.84
CA PRO A 142 -10.56 -14.50 4.35
C PRO A 142 -10.31 -15.56 3.26
N GLY A 143 -9.35 -16.44 3.51
CA GLY A 143 -9.15 -17.66 2.74
C GLY A 143 -10.06 -18.80 3.22
N ARG A 144 -9.69 -20.04 2.88
CA ARG A 144 -10.46 -21.25 3.28
C ARG A 144 -10.57 -21.42 4.80
N ASP A 145 -9.51 -21.07 5.52
CA ASP A 145 -9.42 -21.18 6.97
C ASP A 145 -9.82 -19.87 7.69
N GLY A 146 -10.36 -18.91 6.94
CA GLY A 146 -10.70 -17.58 7.44
C GLY A 146 -9.53 -16.60 7.32
N ARG A 147 -9.58 -15.55 8.14
CA ARG A 147 -8.56 -14.51 8.22
C ARG A 147 -7.37 -14.99 9.02
N ASP A 148 -6.17 -14.72 8.53
CA ASP A 148 -4.93 -15.13 9.17
C ASP A 148 -4.18 -13.97 9.81
N GLY A 149 -4.68 -12.73 9.72
CA GLY A 149 -4.03 -11.57 10.31
C GLY A 149 -2.85 -11.03 9.49
N LEU A 150 -2.59 -11.60 8.30
CA LEU A 150 -1.75 -10.99 7.28
C LEU A 150 -2.65 -10.38 6.22
N CYS A 151 -2.22 -9.26 5.64
CA CYS A 151 -2.92 -8.63 4.54
C CYS A 151 -2.43 -9.17 3.20
N GLU A 152 -3.39 -9.64 2.40
CA GLU A 152 -3.27 -9.75 0.96
C GLU A 152 -3.27 -8.37 0.31
N ILE A 153 -2.71 -8.33 -0.90
CA ILE A 153 -2.67 -7.14 -1.76
C ILE A 153 -3.46 -7.43 -3.02
N ALA A 154 -4.40 -6.58 -3.38
CA ALA A 154 -5.01 -6.61 -4.69
C ALA A 154 -4.51 -5.45 -5.54
N LEU A 155 -4.11 -5.78 -6.77
CA LEU A 155 -3.65 -4.81 -7.75
C LEU A 155 -4.63 -4.78 -8.92
N TRP A 156 -5.07 -3.58 -9.29
CA TRP A 156 -5.85 -3.33 -10.48
C TRP A 156 -4.93 -2.65 -11.49
N VAL A 157 -4.64 -3.32 -12.60
CA VAL A 157 -3.79 -2.83 -13.67
C VAL A 157 -4.67 -2.44 -14.84
N HIS A 158 -4.58 -1.18 -15.25
CA HIS A 158 -5.37 -0.63 -16.35
C HIS A 158 -4.97 -1.31 -17.67
N GLU A 159 -5.96 -1.83 -18.39
CA GLU A 159 -5.80 -2.42 -19.71
C GLU A 159 -6.31 -1.44 -20.78
N GLN A 160 -7.59 -1.08 -20.70
CA GLN A 160 -8.23 -0.18 -21.65
C GLN A 160 -9.44 0.54 -21.02
N ASP A 161 -9.56 1.84 -21.24
CA ASP A 161 -10.67 2.67 -20.75
C ASP A 161 -10.89 2.53 -19.23
N GLN A 162 -11.96 1.87 -18.82
CA GLN A 162 -12.27 1.56 -17.41
C GLN A 162 -12.13 0.06 -17.10
N ALA A 163 -11.51 -0.71 -17.99
CA ALA A 163 -11.20 -2.10 -17.79
C ALA A 163 -9.81 -2.25 -17.13
N TYR A 164 -9.80 -3.05 -16.08
CA TYR A 164 -8.64 -3.38 -15.27
C TYR A 164 -8.47 -4.90 -15.19
N ASN A 165 -7.26 -5.37 -15.43
CA ASN A 165 -6.85 -6.69 -15.00
C ASN A 165 -6.64 -6.67 -13.47
N VAL A 166 -7.34 -7.54 -12.76
CA VAL A 166 -7.32 -7.58 -11.29
C VAL A 166 -6.76 -8.92 -10.83
N GLU A 167 -5.82 -8.85 -9.90
CA GLU A 167 -5.17 -10.01 -9.29
C GLU A 167 -4.96 -9.77 -7.79
N THR A 168 -5.08 -10.84 -6.99
CA THR A 168 -4.79 -10.83 -5.55
C THR A 168 -3.50 -11.56 -5.26
N TYR A 169 -2.69 -11.01 -4.36
CA TYR A 169 -1.36 -11.47 -4.04
C TYR A 169 -1.20 -11.69 -2.55
N ARG A 170 -0.42 -12.70 -2.20
CA ARG A 170 0.12 -12.91 -0.86
C ARG A 170 1.63 -12.76 -0.88
N TRP A 171 2.18 -12.37 0.26
CA TRP A 171 3.62 -12.45 0.45
C TRP A 171 4.10 -13.91 0.53
N ASP A 172 5.15 -14.21 -0.21
CA ASP A 172 5.98 -15.42 -0.13
C ASP A 172 7.42 -14.92 -0.07
N PRO A 173 8.34 -15.44 0.77
CA PRO A 173 9.64 -14.82 0.97
C PRO A 173 10.29 -14.32 -0.32
N TYR A 174 10.57 -13.01 -0.34
CA TYR A 174 11.19 -12.23 -1.41
C TYR A 174 10.28 -11.84 -2.60
N ARG A 175 8.98 -12.13 -2.58
CA ARG A 175 8.07 -11.79 -3.70
C ARG A 175 6.59 -11.76 -3.30
N LEU A 176 5.78 -11.18 -4.17
CA LEU A 176 4.34 -11.38 -4.16
C LEU A 176 3.98 -12.53 -5.10
N VAL A 177 3.12 -13.44 -4.63
CA VAL A 177 2.61 -14.56 -5.41
C VAL A 177 1.10 -14.41 -5.63
N PRO A 178 0.60 -14.56 -6.87
CA PRO A 178 -0.83 -14.60 -7.12
C PRO A 178 -1.49 -15.73 -6.33
N ILE A 179 -2.67 -15.45 -5.78
CA ILE A 179 -3.42 -16.39 -4.95
C ILE A 179 -4.88 -16.43 -5.37
N GLN A 180 -5.47 -17.62 -5.41
CA GLN A 180 -6.85 -17.83 -5.86
C GLN A 180 -7.79 -18.21 -4.72
N ASP A 181 -7.26 -18.60 -3.56
CA ASP A 181 -8.04 -19.07 -2.41
C ASP A 181 -8.91 -17.98 -1.77
N VAL A 182 -8.61 -16.71 -2.05
CA VAL A 182 -9.38 -15.53 -1.59
C VAL A 182 -10.32 -14.96 -2.65
N TYR A 183 -10.32 -15.50 -3.88
CA TYR A 183 -11.09 -14.92 -4.98
C TYR A 183 -12.60 -14.90 -4.71
N SER A 184 -13.14 -15.93 -4.08
CA SER A 184 -14.57 -16.00 -3.76
C SER A 184 -15.03 -14.86 -2.85
N TYR A 185 -14.11 -14.30 -2.07
CA TYR A 185 -14.32 -13.09 -1.29
C TYR A 185 -14.08 -11.84 -2.13
N TYR A 186 -12.86 -11.66 -2.65
CA TYR A 186 -12.44 -10.39 -3.23
C TYR A 186 -13.15 -10.07 -4.56
N PHE A 187 -13.37 -11.08 -5.42
CA PHE A 187 -14.00 -10.87 -6.72
C PHE A 187 -15.50 -10.56 -6.64
N GLN A 188 -16.14 -10.63 -5.46
CA GLN A 188 -17.47 -10.05 -5.28
C GLN A 188 -17.45 -8.54 -5.49
N LYS A 189 -16.38 -7.86 -5.02
CA LYS A 189 -16.18 -6.42 -5.22
C LYS A 189 -15.92 -6.10 -6.69
N VAL A 190 -15.04 -6.87 -7.32
CA VAL A 190 -14.71 -6.74 -8.75
C VAL A 190 -15.94 -7.00 -9.64
N THR A 191 -16.78 -7.97 -9.28
CA THR A 191 -18.03 -8.24 -9.97
C THR A 191 -18.94 -7.02 -9.96
N ARG A 192 -19.19 -6.41 -8.79
CA ARG A 192 -20.04 -5.22 -8.67
C ARG A 192 -19.53 -4.06 -9.52
N TYR A 193 -18.21 -3.85 -9.53
CA TYR A 193 -17.59 -2.82 -10.37
C TYR A 193 -17.93 -3.02 -11.86
N TYR A 194 -17.80 -4.25 -12.38
CA TYR A 194 -18.13 -4.54 -13.78
C TYR A 194 -19.63 -4.65 -14.06
N GLU A 195 -20.47 -4.98 -13.08
CA GLU A 195 -21.93 -4.89 -13.18
C GLU A 195 -22.36 -3.44 -13.42
N ASP A 196 -21.76 -2.50 -12.67
CA ASP A 196 -22.01 -1.07 -12.83
C ASP A 196 -21.56 -0.58 -14.21
N LEU A 197 -20.34 -0.91 -14.65
CA LEU A 197 -19.85 -0.53 -15.98
C LEU A 197 -20.65 -1.14 -17.12
N ALA A 198 -21.01 -2.42 -17.06
CA ALA A 198 -21.79 -3.07 -18.12
C ALA A 198 -23.22 -2.52 -18.22
N ARG A 199 -23.78 -2.04 -17.10
CA ARG A 199 -25.07 -1.35 -17.09
C ARG A 199 -24.97 0.05 -17.68
N ASP A 200 -23.93 0.80 -17.34
CA ASP A 200 -23.75 2.19 -17.78
C ASP A 200 -23.30 2.26 -19.25
N HIS A 201 -22.61 1.22 -19.73
CA HIS A 201 -22.10 1.09 -21.10
C HIS A 201 -22.56 -0.22 -21.77
N PRO A 202 -23.88 -0.41 -22.03
CA PRO A 202 -24.43 -1.68 -22.47
C PRO A 202 -23.97 -2.13 -23.87
N GLY A 203 -23.42 -1.22 -24.67
CA GLY A 203 -22.86 -1.49 -25.99
C GLY A 203 -21.40 -1.99 -25.97
N GLU A 204 -20.69 -1.83 -24.86
CA GLU A 204 -19.28 -2.19 -24.73
C GLU A 204 -19.14 -3.65 -24.30
N GLN A 205 -18.84 -4.53 -25.26
CA GLN A 205 -18.72 -5.96 -25.00
C GLN A 205 -17.57 -6.29 -24.03
N VAL A 206 -16.52 -5.46 -24.01
CA VAL A 206 -15.36 -5.64 -23.14
C VAL A 206 -15.78 -5.74 -21.67
N TYR A 207 -16.64 -4.85 -21.17
CA TYR A 207 -17.07 -4.88 -19.76
C TYR A 207 -17.87 -6.12 -19.40
N ARG A 208 -18.64 -6.68 -20.36
CA ARG A 208 -19.34 -7.95 -20.14
C ARG A 208 -18.37 -9.12 -20.03
N SER A 209 -17.32 -9.15 -20.86
CA SER A 209 -16.28 -10.18 -20.76
C SER A 209 -15.55 -10.12 -19.42
N TYR A 210 -15.19 -8.93 -18.94
CA TYR A 210 -14.59 -8.77 -17.61
C TYR A 210 -15.56 -9.11 -16.47
N LEU A 211 -16.85 -8.79 -16.61
CA LEU A 211 -17.89 -9.21 -15.67
C LEU A 211 -17.97 -10.74 -15.57
N GLU A 212 -18.03 -11.44 -16.70
CA GLU A 212 -18.07 -12.90 -16.75
C GLU A 212 -16.82 -13.52 -16.11
N GLU A 213 -15.63 -12.96 -16.37
CA GLU A 213 -14.39 -13.39 -15.71
C GLU A 213 -14.46 -13.19 -14.20
N ALA A 214 -14.90 -12.01 -13.74
CA ALA A 214 -14.99 -11.69 -12.32
C ALA A 214 -15.99 -12.61 -11.61
N GLN A 215 -17.15 -12.87 -12.22
CA GLN A 215 -18.15 -13.81 -11.71
C GLN A 215 -17.61 -15.24 -11.63
N ARG A 216 -16.83 -15.66 -12.64
CA ARG A 216 -16.17 -16.98 -12.66
C ARG A 216 -15.13 -17.11 -11.54
N LYS A 217 -14.31 -16.09 -11.32
CA LYS A 217 -13.33 -16.03 -10.21
C LYS A 217 -14.04 -16.02 -8.85
N ALA A 218 -15.12 -15.24 -8.70
CA ALA A 218 -15.94 -15.22 -7.49
C ALA A 218 -16.65 -16.57 -7.21
N GLY A 219 -17.09 -17.26 -8.26
CA GLY A 219 -17.74 -18.57 -8.18
C GLY A 219 -16.77 -19.76 -8.04
N GLY A 220 -15.46 -19.53 -7.95
CA GLY A 220 -14.44 -20.58 -7.81
C GLY A 220 -14.29 -21.49 -9.03
N SER A 221 -14.78 -21.06 -10.20
CA SER A 221 -14.81 -21.88 -11.44
C SER A 221 -13.60 -21.58 -12.33
N ILE A 222 -12.39 -21.75 -11.81
CA ILE A 222 -11.17 -21.56 -12.59
C ILE A 222 -10.63 -22.95 -12.93
N SER A 223 -10.71 -23.31 -14.21
CA SER A 223 -10.06 -24.50 -14.74
C SER A 223 -8.54 -24.32 -14.62
N SER A 224 -7.93 -25.23 -13.87
CA SER A 224 -6.49 -25.46 -13.73
C SER A 224 -5.78 -25.68 -15.06
#